data_AF-A0A2E4EAT1-F1
#
_entry.id   AF-A0A2E4EAT1-F1
#
_cell.length_a   1.000
_cell.length_b   1.000
_cell.length_c   1.000
_cell.angle_alpha   90.00
_cell.angle_beta   90.00
_cell.angle_gamma   90.00
#
_symmetry.space_group_name_H-M   'P 1'
#
loop_
_entity.id
_entity.type
_entity.pdbx_description
1 polymer ?
#
loop_
_entity_poly.entity_id
_entity_poly.type
_entity_poly.pdbx_seq_one_letter_code
_entity_poly.pdbx_strand_id
1 'polypeptide(L)'
;MSSKSLYKHIEHARSLFLLLIKASKLNGTRGACLYSCVFLKQYLDKFTDVTDATIKGGSGHCGVLVDGEWRGHYWCEGDVNGEPWVFDITIDQFVSSPFICEPKDTLLLQYASGPQDVIDQHVLEMGFR
;
A
#
# COMPACT_ATOMS: atom_id res chain seq x y z
N MET A 1 12.21 14.72 -1.12
CA MET A 1 11.38 14.99 0.09
C MET A 1 12.01 14.45 1.39
N SER A 2 11.69 15.01 2.58
CA SER A 2 12.10 14.46 3.88
C SER A 2 11.14 13.38 4.41
N SER A 3 11.63 12.42 5.22
CA SER A 3 10.81 11.34 5.79
C SER A 3 9.62 11.86 6.61
N LYS A 4 9.80 12.92 7.40
CA LYS A 4 8.72 13.55 8.17
C LYS A 4 7.63 14.16 7.28
N SER A 5 8.01 14.74 6.14
CA SER A 5 7.06 15.26 5.16
C SER A 5 6.30 14.12 4.49
N LEU A 6 7.02 13.09 4.06
CA LEU A 6 6.44 11.88 3.45
C LEU A 6 5.42 11.22 4.38
N TYR A 7 5.76 11.02 5.66
CA TYR A 7 4.86 10.44 6.65
C TYR A 7 3.52 11.21 6.75
N LYS A 8 3.57 12.55 6.76
CA LYS A 8 2.36 13.39 6.76
C LYS A 8 1.55 13.24 5.47
N HIS A 9 2.22 13.09 4.32
CA HIS A 9 1.53 12.82 3.06
C HIS A 9 0.77 11.50 3.10
N ILE A 10 1.39 10.44 3.63
CA ILE A 10 0.75 9.11 3.75
C ILE A 10 -0.40 9.14 4.76
N GLU A 11 -0.22 9.79 5.91
CA GLU A 11 -1.29 9.99 6.90
C GLU A 11 -2.49 10.75 6.31
N HIS A 12 -2.22 11.80 5.52
CA HIS A 12 -3.26 12.55 4.83
C HIS A 12 -3.95 11.71 3.75
N ALA A 13 -3.19 10.95 2.96
CA ALA A 13 -3.73 10.02 1.96
C ALA A 13 -4.67 8.99 2.62
N ARG A 14 -4.25 8.39 3.75
CA ARG A 14 -5.10 7.50 4.53
C ARG A 14 -6.38 8.19 4.98
N SER A 15 -6.29 9.41 5.51
CA SER A 15 -7.47 10.15 5.97
C SER A 15 -8.48 10.39 4.83
N LEU A 16 -8.00 10.75 3.64
CA LEU A 16 -8.83 10.89 2.45
C LEU A 16 -9.43 9.54 2.02
N PHE A 17 -8.65 8.47 2.03
CA PHE A 17 -9.13 7.13 1.70
C PHE A 17 -10.23 6.66 2.66
N LEU A 18 -10.10 6.89 3.96
CA LEU A 18 -11.13 6.56 4.94
C LEU A 18 -12.44 7.34 4.71
N LEU A 19 -12.36 8.59 4.22
CA LEU A 19 -13.54 9.33 3.79
C LEU A 19 -14.20 8.68 2.57
N LEU A 20 -13.43 8.19 1.60
CA LEU A 20 -13.94 7.44 0.44
C LEU A 20 -14.61 6.12 0.85
N ILE A 21 -14.00 5.36 1.77
CA ILE A 21 -14.57 4.14 2.35
C ILE A 21 -15.93 4.44 2.99
N LYS A 22 -15.98 5.47 3.84
CA LYS A 22 -17.22 5.91 4.50
C LYS A 22 -18.29 6.33 3.49
N ALA A 23 -17.94 7.12 2.48
CA ALA A 23 -18.85 7.54 1.42
C ALA A 23 -19.37 6.35 0.59
N SER A 24 -18.54 5.32 0.41
CA SER A 24 -18.86 4.06 -0.27
C SER A 24 -19.65 3.07 0.59
N LYS A 25 -20.00 3.44 1.84
CA LYS A 25 -20.71 2.61 2.83
C LYS A 25 -20.00 1.28 3.13
N LEU A 26 -18.67 1.25 2.99
CA LEU A 26 -17.84 0.13 3.39
C LEU A 26 -17.50 0.24 4.88
N ASN A 27 -17.46 -0.90 5.57
CA ASN A 27 -17.16 -0.96 6.99
C ASN A 27 -15.66 -1.19 7.22
N GLY A 28 -14.90 -0.09 7.21
CA GLY A 28 -13.46 -0.11 7.45
C GLY A 28 -12.64 -0.53 6.24
N THR A 29 -11.37 -0.90 6.48
CA THR A 29 -10.39 -1.15 5.42
C THR A 29 -10.40 -2.59 4.92
N ARG A 30 -11.06 -3.53 5.60
CA ARG A 30 -11.01 -4.97 5.27
C ARG A 30 -11.43 -5.24 3.82
N GLY A 31 -10.52 -5.84 3.04
CA GLY A 31 -10.74 -6.15 1.63
C GLY A 31 -10.60 -4.95 0.68
N ALA A 32 -10.21 -3.78 1.18
CA ALA A 32 -10.05 -2.57 0.38
C ALA A 32 -8.59 -2.29 -0.02
N CYS A 33 -7.66 -3.21 0.23
CA CYS A 33 -6.22 -2.99 0.01
C CYS A 33 -5.85 -2.76 -1.46
N LEU A 34 -6.49 -3.43 -2.42
CA LEU A 34 -6.21 -3.14 -3.82
C LEU A 34 -6.74 -1.75 -4.25
N TYR A 35 -7.94 -1.39 -3.82
CA TYR A 35 -8.49 -0.04 -4.02
C TYR A 35 -7.63 1.04 -3.36
N SER A 36 -7.09 0.77 -2.17
CA SER A 36 -6.19 1.67 -1.46
C SER A 36 -4.90 1.88 -2.24
N CYS A 37 -4.35 0.83 -2.87
CA CYS A 37 -3.15 0.93 -3.69
C CYS A 37 -3.36 1.76 -4.96
N VAL A 38 -4.48 1.58 -5.66
CA VAL A 38 -4.80 2.41 -6.83
C VAL A 38 -4.92 3.89 -6.44
N PHE A 39 -5.67 4.18 -5.37
CA PHE A 39 -5.79 5.53 -4.84
C PHE A 39 -4.43 6.09 -4.41
N LEU A 40 -3.65 5.32 -3.65
CA LEU A 40 -2.39 5.74 -3.07
C LEU A 40 -1.34 5.99 -4.14
N LYS A 41 -1.23 5.12 -5.15
CA LYS A 41 -0.34 5.34 -6.30
C LYS A 41 -0.64 6.68 -6.96
N GLN A 42 -1.90 6.97 -7.29
CA GLN A 42 -2.29 8.25 -7.88
C GLN A 42 -2.00 9.44 -6.97
N TYR A 43 -2.15 9.27 -5.66
CA TYR A 43 -1.83 10.30 -4.68
C TYR A 43 -0.31 10.56 -4.63
N LEU A 44 0.51 9.50 -4.58
CA LEU A 44 1.97 9.58 -4.59
C LEU A 44 2.45 10.30 -5.85
N ASP A 45 1.98 9.87 -7.02
CA ASP A 45 2.35 10.43 -8.32
C ASP A 45 2.03 11.94 -8.45
N LYS A 46 0.97 12.41 -7.78
CA LYS A 46 0.48 13.80 -7.92
C LYS A 46 0.95 14.75 -6.83
N PHE A 47 1.14 14.26 -5.62
CA PHE A 47 1.27 15.11 -4.43
C PHE A 47 2.58 14.90 -3.67
N THR A 48 3.48 14.04 -4.16
CA THR A 48 4.75 13.74 -3.50
C THR A 48 5.91 13.70 -4.49
N ASP A 49 7.13 13.68 -3.97
CA ASP A 49 8.35 13.45 -4.77
C ASP A 49 8.66 11.94 -4.93
N VAL A 50 7.74 11.03 -4.57
CA VAL A 50 7.97 9.59 -4.72
C VAL A 50 7.95 9.24 -6.19
N THR A 51 8.96 8.51 -6.65
CA THR A 51 9.08 8.08 -8.05
C THR A 51 8.89 6.57 -8.18
N ASP A 52 8.64 6.09 -9.39
CA ASP A 52 8.46 4.66 -9.70
C ASP A 52 7.44 3.92 -8.82
N ALA A 53 6.40 4.64 -8.38
CA ALA A 53 5.36 4.09 -7.54
C ALA A 53 4.66 2.92 -8.26
N THR A 54 4.74 1.73 -7.66
CA THR A 54 4.26 0.47 -8.23
C THR A 54 3.38 -0.26 -7.23
N ILE A 55 2.27 -0.82 -7.71
CA ILE A 55 1.40 -1.67 -6.88
C ILE A 55 2.02 -3.06 -6.78
N LYS A 56 2.22 -3.51 -5.55
CA LYS A 56 2.68 -4.85 -5.21
C LYS A 56 1.58 -5.60 -4.49
N GLY A 57 1.71 -6.91 -4.44
CA GLY A 57 0.81 -7.75 -3.67
C GLY A 57 1.30 -9.17 -3.60
N GLY A 58 0.57 -10.00 -2.88
CA GLY A 58 0.84 -11.42 -2.78
C GLY A 58 -0.31 -12.16 -2.12
N SER A 59 -0.30 -13.48 -2.24
CA SER A 59 -1.19 -14.41 -1.54
C SER A 59 -0.53 -15.78 -1.34
N GLY A 60 -1.09 -16.65 -0.49
CA GLY A 60 -0.50 -17.95 -0.20
C GLY A 60 0.79 -17.82 0.59
N HIS A 61 1.95 -18.07 -0.03
CA HIS A 61 3.27 -17.94 0.60
C HIS A 61 3.92 -16.55 0.42
N CYS A 62 3.15 -15.58 -0.05
CA CYS A 62 3.56 -14.19 -0.20
C CYS A 62 2.42 -13.26 0.25
N GLY A 63 2.69 -11.95 0.34
CA GLY A 63 1.79 -10.95 0.92
C GLY A 63 2.42 -10.30 2.15
N VAL A 64 1.65 -10.21 3.23
CA VAL A 64 2.13 -9.69 4.52
C VAL A 64 2.16 -10.81 5.57
N LEU A 65 3.27 -10.95 6.29
CA LEU A 65 3.41 -11.88 7.40
C LEU A 65 2.81 -11.26 8.67
N VAL A 66 1.77 -11.90 9.22
CA VAL A 66 1.08 -11.46 10.43
C VAL A 66 0.95 -12.64 11.36
N ASP A 67 1.47 -12.51 12.58
CA ASP A 67 1.45 -13.57 13.60
C ASP A 67 1.99 -14.92 13.10
N GLY A 68 2.99 -14.89 12.21
CA GLY A 68 3.61 -16.08 11.62
C GLY A 68 2.85 -16.67 10.41
N GLU A 69 1.73 -16.09 10.01
CA GLU A 69 0.95 -16.52 8.85
C GLU A 69 0.98 -15.48 7.71
N TRP A 70 1.14 -15.95 6.48
CA TRP A 70 1.05 -15.10 5.31
C TRP A 70 -0.42 -14.75 5.02
N ARG A 71 -0.69 -13.45 4.91
CA ARG A 71 -1.99 -12.88 4.54
C ARG A 71 -1.90 -12.29 3.14
N GLY A 72 -2.88 -12.64 2.30
CA GLY A 72 -3.01 -12.04 0.98
C GLY A 72 -3.28 -10.55 1.11
N HIS A 73 -2.47 -9.72 0.44
CA HIS A 73 -2.50 -8.27 0.63
C HIS A 73 -1.88 -7.53 -0.55
N TYR A 74 -2.21 -6.25 -0.68
CA TYR A 74 -1.64 -5.32 -1.66
C TYR A 74 -1.09 -4.08 -0.97
N TRP A 75 0.02 -3.56 -1.47
CA TRP A 75 0.66 -2.33 -1.02
C TRP A 75 1.27 -1.57 -2.20
N CYS A 76 1.78 -0.36 -1.96
CA CYS A 76 2.59 0.36 -2.94
C CYS A 76 4.06 0.30 -2.52
N GLU A 77 4.95 0.16 -3.50
CA GLU A 77 6.38 0.44 -3.36
C GLU A 77 6.73 1.65 -4.21
N GLY A 78 7.76 2.40 -3.84
CA GLY A 78 8.26 3.52 -4.65
C GLY A 78 9.64 3.99 -4.17
N ASP A 79 10.29 4.84 -4.95
CA ASP A 79 11.59 5.41 -4.64
C ASP A 79 11.47 6.77 -3.94
N VAL A 80 12.24 6.93 -2.86
CA VAL A 80 12.35 8.16 -2.08
C VAL A 80 13.81 8.57 -2.00
N ASN A 81 14.22 9.49 -2.89
CA ASN A 81 15.60 9.98 -3.00
C ASN A 81 16.63 8.86 -3.25
N GLY A 82 16.30 7.85 -4.07
CA GLY A 82 17.18 6.73 -4.42
C GLY A 82 17.07 5.51 -3.50
N GLU A 83 16.14 5.51 -2.54
CA GLU A 83 15.89 4.40 -1.62
C GLU A 83 14.48 3.81 -1.86
N PRO A 84 14.32 2.47 -1.90
CA PRO A 84 13.02 1.83 -2.04
C PRO A 84 12.24 1.86 -0.72
N TRP A 85 10.98 2.27 -0.79
CA TRP A 85 10.07 2.40 0.35
C TRP A 85 8.78 1.62 0.13
N VAL A 86 8.15 1.20 1.23
CA VAL A 86 6.84 0.55 1.26
C VAL A 86 5.81 1.50 1.85
N PHE A 87 4.67 1.59 1.19
CA PHE A 87 3.51 2.38 1.60
C PHE A 87 2.27 1.49 1.65
N ASP A 88 1.67 1.39 2.83
CA ASP A 88 0.43 0.63 3.02
C ASP A 88 -0.49 1.36 3.97
N ILE A 89 -1.53 2.00 3.43
CA ILE A 89 -2.53 2.74 4.21
C ILE A 89 -3.67 1.86 4.73
N THR A 90 -3.54 0.53 4.64
CA THR A 90 -4.56 -0.45 5.01
C THR A 90 -4.02 -1.65 5.81
N ILE A 91 -2.80 -1.55 6.33
CA ILE A 91 -2.19 -2.61 7.16
C ILE A 91 -3.01 -2.90 8.44
N ASP A 92 -3.83 -1.94 8.85
CA ASP A 92 -4.76 -2.03 9.99
C ASP A 92 -5.87 -3.09 9.81
N GLN A 93 -5.96 -3.70 8.62
CA GLN A 93 -6.74 -4.92 8.41
C GLN A 93 -6.23 -6.10 9.24
N PHE A 94 -4.96 -6.08 9.63
CA PHE A 94 -4.31 -7.21 10.29
C PHE A 94 -3.64 -6.85 11.62
N VAL A 95 -3.05 -5.65 11.73
CA VAL A 95 -2.28 -5.24 12.91
C VAL A 95 -2.79 -3.90 13.46
N SER A 96 -2.27 -3.46 14.60
CA SER A 96 -2.70 -2.20 15.24
C SER A 96 -2.14 -0.94 14.57
N SER A 97 -1.11 -1.07 13.72
CA SER A 97 -0.55 0.07 13.00
C SER A 97 -1.58 0.61 11.99
N PRO A 98 -1.81 1.93 11.93
CA PRO A 98 -2.75 2.50 10.97
C PRO A 98 -2.25 2.47 9.53
N PHE A 99 -0.94 2.58 9.32
CA PHE A 99 -0.31 2.52 8.00
C PHE A 99 1.17 2.19 8.10
N ILE A 100 1.78 1.85 6.97
CA ILE A 100 3.22 1.71 6.78
C ILE A 100 3.72 2.83 5.85
N CYS A 101 4.86 3.40 6.21
CA CYS A 101 5.62 4.37 5.42
C CYS A 101 7.09 4.24 5.84
N GLU A 102 7.76 3.20 5.36
CA GLU A 102 9.09 2.81 5.84
C GLU A 102 9.99 2.37 4.69
N PRO A 103 11.34 2.46 4.83
CA PRO A 103 12.26 1.86 3.88
C PRO A 103 12.04 0.35 3.77
N LYS A 104 12.08 -0.17 2.54
CA LYS A 104 11.79 -1.58 2.23
C LYS A 104 12.69 -2.55 2.99
N ASP A 105 13.95 -2.18 3.20
CA ASP A 105 14.94 -3.02 3.91
C ASP A 105 14.53 -3.32 5.36
N THR A 106 13.74 -2.45 5.98
CA THR A 106 13.22 -2.67 7.34
C THR A 106 12.09 -3.70 7.40
N LEU A 107 11.54 -4.07 6.24
CA LEU A 107 10.32 -4.87 6.11
C LEU A 107 10.52 -6.19 5.36
N LEU A 108 11.77 -6.58 5.06
CA LEU A 108 12.10 -7.76 4.25
C LEU A 108 11.52 -9.08 4.78
N LEU A 109 11.30 -9.18 6.09
CA LEU A 109 10.70 -10.37 6.72
C LEU A 109 9.18 -10.30 6.83
N GLN A 110 8.60 -9.12 6.61
CA GLN A 110 7.17 -8.86 6.79
C GLN A 110 6.42 -8.79 5.46
N TYR A 111 7.08 -8.32 4.39
CA TYR A 111 6.47 -8.16 3.07
C TYR A 111 7.19 -9.03 2.04
N ALA A 112 6.42 -9.87 1.35
CA ALA A 112 6.91 -10.69 0.25
C ALA A 112 6.04 -10.46 -0.98
N SER A 113 6.61 -9.90 -2.04
CA SER A 113 5.92 -9.73 -3.31
C SER A 113 5.67 -11.08 -3.99
N GLY A 114 4.46 -11.28 -4.50
CA GLY A 114 4.13 -12.36 -5.42
C GLY A 114 4.52 -12.03 -6.87
N PRO A 115 4.12 -12.87 -7.84
CA PRO A 115 4.36 -12.64 -9.26
C PRO A 115 3.69 -11.34 -9.74
N GLN A 116 4.49 -10.42 -10.30
CA GLN A 116 4.01 -9.08 -10.65
C GLN A 116 2.96 -9.09 -11.77
N ASP A 117 3.08 -10.00 -12.73
CA ASP A 117 2.13 -10.19 -13.83
C ASP A 117 0.71 -10.50 -13.33
N VAL A 118 0.60 -11.28 -12.25
CA VAL A 118 -0.68 -11.55 -11.58
C VAL A 118 -1.22 -10.29 -10.90
N ILE A 119 -0.37 -9.51 -10.23
CA ILE A 119 -0.78 -8.26 -9.58
C ILE A 119 -1.25 -7.23 -10.61
N ASP A 120 -0.51 -7.09 -11.71
CA ASP A 120 -0.85 -6.19 -12.81
C ASP A 120 -2.20 -6.58 -13.44
N GLN A 121 -2.45 -7.88 -13.62
CA GLN A 121 -3.73 -8.38 -14.10
C GLN A 121 -4.89 -8.00 -13.15
N HIS A 122 -4.72 -8.14 -11.83
CA HIS A 122 -5.73 -7.71 -10.86
C HIS A 122 -6.02 -6.20 -10.93
N VAL A 123 -4.99 -5.38 -11.14
CA VAL A 123 -5.16 -3.92 -11.31
C VAL A 123 -5.94 -3.61 -12.58
N LEU A 124 -5.65 -4.30 -13.69
CA LEU A 124 -6.36 -4.14 -14.95
C LEU A 124 -7.85 -4.52 -14.85
N GLU A 125 -8.17 -5.58 -14.10
CA GLU A 125 -9.55 -6.05 -13.88
C GLU A 125 -10.42 -5.04 -13.12
N MET A 126 -9.81 -4.15 -12.34
CA MET A 126 -10.52 -3.03 -11.71
C MET A 126 -10.88 -1.90 -12.68
N GLY A 127 -10.39 -1.94 -13.93
CA GLY A 127 -10.62 -0.92 -14.94
C GLY A 127 -9.72 0.31 -14.82
N PHE A 128 -8.63 0.24 -14.04
CA PHE A 128 -7.63 1.30 -13.95
C PHE A 128 -6.50 1.03 -14.95
N ARG A 129 -6.06 2.08 -15.66
CA ARG A 129 -4.94 2.08 -16.62
C ARG A 129 -3.96 3.18 -16.28
#